data_AF-A0A966HJV1-F1
#
_entry.id   AF-A0A966HJV1-F1
#
_cell.length_a   1.000
_cell.length_b   1.000
_cell.length_c   1.000
_cell.angle_alpha   90.00
_cell.angle_beta   90.00
_cell.angle_gamma   90.00
#
_symmetry.space_group_name_H-M   'P 1'
#
loop_
_entity.id
_entity.type
_entity.pdbx_description
1 polymer ?
#
loop_
_entity_poly.entity_id
_entity_poly.type
_entity_poly.pdbx_seq_one_letter_code
_entity_poly.pdbx_strand_id
1 'polypeptide(L)'
;MTTQSEQTLEQNLITQLTDMGYERVAVDNEQGMLANLRAQLEKHNEITFSDSEFERVLNHLNKGGVFERAKTLRDKFALLRGDGTHKNIEFINMREWCQNIFQVTSQVSQEGSYKTRYDVTILINGLPLVQI
;
A
#
# COMPACT_ATOMS: atom_id res chain seq x y z
N MET A 1 29.29 15.64 13.91
CA MET A 1 28.20 14.90 13.24
C MET A 1 28.18 15.36 11.79
N THR A 2 28.53 14.49 10.85
CA THR A 2 28.48 14.80 9.41
C THR A 2 27.02 14.84 8.98
N THR A 3 26.52 16.02 8.61
CA THR A 3 25.18 16.19 8.08
C THR A 3 25.14 15.67 6.66
N GLN A 4 24.40 14.58 6.42
CA GLN A 4 24.11 14.08 5.07
C GLN A 4 22.90 14.84 4.50
N SER A 5 22.80 14.95 3.18
CA SER A 5 21.60 15.52 2.57
C SER A 5 20.40 14.58 2.77
N GLU A 6 19.20 15.14 2.86
CA GLU A 6 17.94 14.38 2.97
C GLU A 6 17.81 13.36 1.82
N GLN A 7 18.21 13.75 0.61
CA GLN A 7 18.30 12.86 -0.55
C GLN A 7 19.19 11.63 -0.30
N THR A 8 20.33 11.81 0.37
CA THR A 8 21.24 10.69 0.69
C THR A 8 20.62 9.78 1.74
N LEU A 9 19.95 10.35 2.74
CA LEU A 9 19.25 9.59 3.78
C LEU A 9 18.08 8.78 3.21
N GLU A 10 17.28 9.37 2.32
CA GLU A 10 16.18 8.71 1.62
C GLU A 10 16.71 7.51 0.80
N GLN A 11 17.73 7.74 -0.03
CA GLN A 11 18.30 6.68 -0.87
C GLN A 11 18.88 5.55 -0.02
N ASN A 12 19.56 5.87 1.08
CA ASN A 12 20.09 4.88 2.02
C ASN A 12 18.97 4.08 2.67
N LEU A 13 17.87 4.73 3.09
CA LEU A 13 16.72 4.07 3.69
C LEU A 13 16.04 3.12 2.70
N ILE A 14 15.81 3.56 1.46
CA ILE A 14 15.22 2.72 0.40
C ILE A 14 16.11 1.50 0.13
N THR A 15 17.44 1.70 0.08
CA THR A 15 18.39 0.61 -0.14
C THR A 15 18.32 -0.42 1.00
N GLN A 16 18.34 0.04 2.25
CA GLN A 16 18.21 -0.84 3.42
C GLN A 16 16.89 -1.61 3.42
N LEU A 17 15.76 -0.96 3.11
CA LEU A 17 14.46 -1.63 3.03
C LEU A 17 14.45 -2.68 1.91
N THR A 18 15.07 -2.38 0.77
CA THR A 18 15.17 -3.32 -0.35
C THR A 18 16.01 -4.54 0.04
N ASP A 19 17.13 -4.34 0.74
CA ASP A 19 17.97 -5.43 1.27
C ASP A 19 17.24 -6.30 2.30
N MET A 20 16.28 -5.71 3.02
CA MET A 20 15.38 -6.42 3.95
C MET A 20 14.22 -7.14 3.25
N GLY A 21 14.11 -7.07 1.93
CA GLY A 21 13.11 -7.76 1.13
C GLY A 21 11.86 -6.95 0.79
N TYR A 22 11.86 -5.63 1.02
CA TYR A 22 10.78 -4.76 0.56
C TYR A 22 10.90 -4.54 -0.94
N GLU A 23 9.82 -4.75 -1.68
CA GLU A 23 9.80 -4.50 -3.12
C GLU A 23 9.74 -2.99 -3.38
N ARG A 24 10.74 -2.46 -4.11
CA ARG A 24 10.71 -1.06 -4.54
C ARG A 24 9.73 -0.88 -5.69
N VAL A 25 8.69 -0.08 -5.49
CA VAL A 25 7.68 0.25 -6.50
C VAL A 25 7.70 1.74 -6.82
N ALA A 26 7.53 2.09 -8.10
CA ALA A 26 7.38 3.46 -8.55
C ALA A 26 5.90 3.75 -8.76
N VAL A 27 5.31 4.52 -7.84
CA VAL A 27 3.89 4.90 -7.88
C VAL A 27 3.79 6.42 -7.90
N ASP A 28 3.62 6.97 -9.10
CA ASP A 28 3.73 8.43 -9.32
C ASP A 28 2.37 9.14 -9.28
N ASN A 29 1.27 8.39 -9.29
CA ASN A 29 -0.08 8.95 -9.31
C ASN A 29 -1.10 8.04 -8.62
N GLU A 30 -2.28 8.58 -8.36
CA GLU A 30 -3.38 7.87 -7.71
C GLU A 30 -3.81 6.61 -8.47
N GLN A 31 -3.86 6.67 -9.81
CA GLN A 31 -4.24 5.51 -10.63
C GLN A 31 -3.23 4.36 -10.48
N GLY A 32 -1.94 4.68 -10.44
CA GLY A 32 -0.86 3.72 -10.16
C GLY A 32 -0.97 3.13 -8.76
N MET A 33 -1.35 3.94 -7.77
CA MET A 33 -1.56 3.46 -6.40
C MET A 33 -2.72 2.48 -6.32
N LEU A 34 -3.84 2.79 -6.99
CA LEU A 34 -5.01 1.92 -7.05
C LEU A 34 -4.70 0.62 -7.83
N ALA A 35 -3.94 0.71 -8.93
CA ALA A 35 -3.52 -0.46 -9.69
C ALA A 35 -2.60 -1.37 -8.87
N ASN A 36 -1.64 -0.79 -8.14
CA ASN A 36 -0.78 -1.54 -7.23
C ASN A 36 -1.59 -2.18 -6.10
N LEU A 37 -2.48 -1.43 -5.45
CA LEU A 37 -3.37 -1.94 -4.41
C LEU A 37 -4.18 -3.14 -4.91
N ARG A 38 -4.77 -3.04 -6.10
CA ARG A 38 -5.52 -4.16 -6.71
C ARG A 38 -4.63 -5.38 -6.87
N ALA A 39 -3.49 -5.24 -7.52
CA ALA A 39 -2.58 -6.35 -7.81
C ALA A 39 -2.09 -7.04 -6.52
N GLN A 40 -1.76 -6.25 -5.48
CA GLN A 40 -1.30 -6.80 -4.21
C GLN A 40 -2.43 -7.51 -3.44
N LEU A 41 -3.64 -6.96 -3.42
CA LEU A 41 -4.78 -7.61 -2.77
C LEU A 41 -5.20 -8.90 -3.49
N GLU A 42 -5.15 -8.91 -4.83
CA GLU A 42 -5.38 -10.11 -5.66
C GLU A 42 -4.38 -11.21 -5.32
N LYS A 43 -3.08 -10.84 -5.23
CA LYS A 43 -2.00 -11.76 -4.87
C LYS A 43 -2.13 -12.27 -3.42
N HIS A 44 -2.43 -11.39 -2.47
CA HIS A 44 -2.58 -11.76 -1.05
C HIS A 44 -3.78 -12.69 -0.80
N ASN A 45 -4.89 -12.46 -1.51
CA ASN A 45 -6.14 -13.21 -1.30
C ASN A 45 -6.35 -14.38 -2.27
N GLU A 46 -5.40 -14.58 -3.20
CA GLU A 46 -5.43 -15.59 -4.26
C GLU A 46 -6.73 -15.53 -5.10
N ILE A 47 -7.08 -14.32 -5.53
CA ILE A 47 -8.28 -14.06 -6.35
C ILE A 47 -7.99 -13.02 -7.42
N THR A 48 -8.88 -12.92 -8.40
CA THR A 48 -8.90 -11.81 -9.36
C THR A 48 -10.19 -11.04 -9.18
N PHE A 49 -10.11 -9.72 -9.03
CA PHE A 49 -11.29 -8.87 -8.96
C PHE A 49 -11.75 -8.47 -10.35
N SER A 50 -13.06 -8.38 -10.56
CA SER A 50 -13.62 -7.52 -11.59
C SER A 50 -13.60 -6.06 -11.14
N ASP A 51 -13.74 -5.13 -12.09
CA ASP A 51 -13.72 -3.69 -11.78
C ASP A 51 -14.80 -3.31 -10.75
N SER A 52 -16.01 -3.87 -10.91
CA SER A 52 -17.11 -3.65 -9.97
C SER A 52 -16.88 -4.24 -8.57
N GLU A 53 -16.19 -5.39 -8.47
CA GLU A 53 -15.83 -5.99 -7.19
C GLU A 53 -14.76 -5.16 -6.49
N PHE A 54 -13.75 -4.70 -7.24
CA PHE A 54 -12.70 -3.85 -6.70
C PHE A 54 -13.24 -2.50 -6.24
N GLU A 55 -14.18 -1.91 -6.98
CA GLU A 55 -14.86 -0.67 -6.58
C GLU A 55 -15.62 -0.83 -5.24
N ARG A 56 -16.28 -1.98 -5.02
CA ARG A 56 -16.92 -2.30 -3.73
C ARG A 56 -15.91 -2.39 -2.59
N VAL A 57 -14.74 -2.99 -2.85
CA VAL A 57 -13.64 -3.06 -1.88
C VAL A 57 -13.13 -1.66 -1.54
N LEU A 58 -12.89 -0.80 -2.54
CA LEU A 58 -12.47 0.59 -2.32
C LEU A 58 -13.51 1.39 -1.53
N ASN A 59 -14.79 1.24 -1.86
CA ASN A 59 -15.87 1.89 -1.12
C ASN A 59 -15.93 1.44 0.34
N HIS A 60 -15.62 0.17 0.60
CA HIS A 60 -15.53 -0.36 1.96
C HIS A 60 -14.33 0.23 2.72
N LEU A 61 -13.15 0.28 2.10
CA LEU A 61 -11.93 0.85 2.69
C LEU A 61 -12.06 2.36 2.97
N ASN A 62 -12.79 3.08 2.14
CA ASN A 62 -13.00 4.53 2.28
C ASN A 62 -14.10 4.91 3.28
N LYS A 63 -14.84 3.94 3.81
CA LYS A 63 -15.96 4.20 4.72
C LYS A 63 -15.46 4.60 6.12
N GLY A 64 -16.09 5.63 6.68
CA GLY A 64 -15.85 6.09 8.05
C GLY A 64 -14.59 6.95 8.23
N GLY A 65 -14.38 7.40 9.46
CA GLY A 65 -13.21 8.18 9.86
C GLY A 65 -11.96 7.32 10.09
N VAL A 66 -10.85 7.95 10.46
CA VAL A 66 -9.53 7.28 10.62
C VAL A 66 -9.60 6.06 11.54
N PHE A 67 -10.32 6.15 12.66
CA PHE A 67 -10.47 5.04 13.60
C PHE A 67 -11.23 3.84 13.00
N GLU A 68 -12.35 4.10 12.32
CA GLU A 68 -13.15 3.07 11.65
C GLU A 68 -12.35 2.41 10.53
N ARG A 69 -11.61 3.19 9.74
CA ARG A 69 -10.73 2.65 8.70
C ARG A 69 -9.66 1.73 9.29
N ALA A 70 -9.03 2.12 10.39
CA ALA A 70 -8.06 1.26 11.07
C ALA A 70 -8.68 -0.05 11.58
N LYS A 71 -9.96 -0.04 11.98
CA LYS A 71 -10.70 -1.26 12.34
C LYS A 71 -10.97 -2.11 11.10
N THR A 72 -11.50 -1.51 10.04
CA THR A 72 -11.77 -2.17 8.74
C THR A 72 -10.54 -2.89 8.20
N LEU A 73 -9.35 -2.28 8.29
CA LEU A 73 -8.10 -2.88 7.82
C LEU A 73 -7.69 -4.16 8.55
N ARG A 74 -8.13 -4.33 9.81
CA ARG A 74 -7.83 -5.52 10.64
C ARG A 74 -8.92 -6.59 10.54
N ASP A 75 -10.09 -6.22 10.02
CA ASP A 75 -11.23 -7.11 9.84
C ASP A 75 -11.23 -7.72 8.43
N LYS A 76 -12.08 -8.75 8.25
CA LYS A 76 -12.30 -9.37 6.94
C LYS A 76 -13.53 -8.78 6.27
N PHE A 77 -13.44 -8.54 4.97
CA PHE A 77 -14.55 -8.05 4.17
C PHE A 77 -15.21 -9.19 3.39
N ALA A 78 -16.48 -9.48 3.66
CA ALA A 78 -17.24 -10.47 2.92
C ALA A 78 -17.69 -9.89 1.56
N LEU A 79 -16.89 -10.11 0.52
CA LEU A 79 -17.19 -9.68 -0.83
C LEU A 79 -18.18 -10.64 -1.49
N LEU A 80 -19.33 -10.13 -1.93
CA LEU A 80 -20.24 -10.85 -2.84
C LEU A 80 -19.71 -10.73 -4.27
N ARG A 81 -19.36 -11.88 -4.84
CA ARG A 81 -18.81 -12.00 -6.19
C ARG A 81 -19.90 -12.02 -7.25
N GLY A 82 -19.51 -11.80 -8.50
CA GLY A 82 -20.42 -11.84 -9.65
C GLY A 82 -21.11 -13.20 -9.87
N ASP A 83 -20.49 -14.29 -9.39
CA ASP A 83 -21.04 -15.66 -9.43
C ASP A 83 -22.02 -15.96 -8.28
N GLY A 84 -22.30 -14.99 -7.40
CA GLY A 84 -23.16 -15.15 -6.23
C GLY A 84 -22.47 -15.78 -5.02
N THR A 85 -21.19 -16.14 -5.11
CA THR A 85 -20.42 -16.65 -3.97
C THR A 85 -19.90 -15.53 -3.08
N HIS A 86 -19.66 -15.85 -1.81
CA HIS A 86 -18.99 -14.94 -0.88
C HIS A 86 -17.54 -15.34 -0.69
N LYS A 87 -16.61 -14.39 -0.85
CA LYS A 87 -15.20 -14.54 -0.49
C LYS A 87 -14.85 -13.54 0.60
N ASN A 88 -14.21 -14.01 1.65
CA ASN A 88 -13.67 -13.15 2.69
C ASN A 88 -12.32 -12.59 2.23
N ILE A 89 -12.28 -11.28 2.01
CA ILE A 89 -11.08 -10.52 1.65
C ILE A 89 -10.40 -10.09 2.94
N GLU A 90 -9.11 -10.38 3.04
CA GLU A 90 -8.23 -9.93 4.10
C GLU A 90 -7.33 -8.82 3.55
N PHE A 91 -7.26 -7.69 4.27
CA PHE A 91 -6.42 -6.55 3.89
C PHE A 91 -5.03 -6.65 4.51
N ILE A 92 -4.95 -7.09 5.76
CA ILE A 92 -3.71 -7.28 6.50
C ILE A 92 -3.82 -8.61 7.26
N ASN A 93 -2.86 -9.50 7.05
CA ASN A 93 -2.75 -10.72 7.84
C ASN A 93 -2.12 -10.39 9.20
N MET A 94 -2.97 -10.29 10.21
CA MET A 94 -2.59 -10.00 11.60
C MET A 94 -2.01 -11.22 12.34
N ARG A 95 -2.21 -12.44 11.80
CA ARG A 95 -1.75 -13.69 12.43
C ARG A 95 -0.36 -14.09 11.94
N GLU A 96 -0.19 -14.12 10.62
CA GLU A 96 1.04 -14.48 9.93
C GLU A 96 1.56 -13.24 9.21
N TRP A 97 2.18 -12.34 9.97
CA TRP A 97 2.64 -11.04 9.47
C TRP A 97 3.58 -11.15 8.25
N CYS A 98 4.33 -12.25 8.16
CA CYS A 98 5.29 -12.52 7.10
C CYS A 98 4.64 -12.90 5.76
N GLN A 99 3.34 -13.22 5.73
CA GLN A 99 2.61 -13.46 4.49
C GLN A 99 2.14 -12.17 3.83
N ASN A 100 2.23 -11.03 4.51
CA ASN A 100 1.96 -9.75 3.87
C ASN A 100 3.07 -9.39 2.89
N ILE A 101 2.71 -8.66 1.85
CA ILE A 101 3.62 -8.17 0.83
C ILE A 101 4.04 -6.75 1.23
N PHE A 102 5.34 -6.57 1.41
CA PHE A 102 5.93 -5.31 1.82
C PHE A 102 6.57 -4.60 0.64
N GLN A 103 6.22 -3.34 0.43
CA GLN A 103 6.75 -2.53 -0.66
C GLN A 103 7.19 -1.17 -0.14
N VAL A 104 8.11 -0.54 -0.86
CA VAL A 104 8.59 0.81 -0.57
C VAL A 104 8.42 1.67 -1.83
N THR A 105 7.83 2.84 -1.65
CA THR A 105 7.75 3.88 -2.67
C THR A 105 8.23 5.19 -2.08
N SER A 106 8.79 6.06 -2.92
CA SER A 106 9.07 7.43 -2.51
C SER A 106 8.47 8.40 -3.49
N GLN A 107 7.96 9.53 -2.96
CA GLN A 107 7.45 10.61 -3.78
C GLN A 107 8.51 11.70 -3.83
N VAL A 108 9.02 11.96 -5.03
CA VAL A 108 9.92 13.08 -5.27
C VAL A 108 9.14 14.18 -5.98
N SER A 109 8.39 14.97 -5.19
CA SER A 109 7.68 16.12 -5.72
C SER A 109 8.65 17.25 -6.04
N GLN A 110 8.62 17.75 -7.27
CA GLN A 110 9.41 18.89 -7.72
C GLN A 110 8.50 20.12 -7.82
N GLU A 111 8.50 20.98 -6.78
CA GLU A 111 7.90 22.32 -6.87
C GLU A 111 9.00 23.35 -7.17
N GLY A 112 9.07 23.82 -8.43
CA GLY A 112 10.06 24.81 -8.87
C GLY A 112 11.45 24.22 -9.22
N SER A 113 12.52 25.02 -9.10
CA SER A 113 13.90 24.60 -9.44
C SER A 113 14.54 23.63 -8.43
N TYR A 114 13.90 23.37 -7.27
CA TYR A 114 14.46 22.54 -6.21
C TYR A 114 13.45 21.47 -5.73
N LYS A 115 13.96 20.27 -5.43
CA LYS A 115 13.19 19.19 -4.79
C LYS A 115 13.16 19.45 -3.27
N THR A 116 11.97 19.55 -2.69
CA THR A 116 11.77 20.01 -1.30
C THR A 116 11.09 19.01 -0.38
N ARG A 117 10.64 17.86 -0.88
CA ARG A 117 10.02 16.81 -0.06
C ARG A 117 10.65 15.44 -0.38
N TYR A 118 11.14 14.78 0.66
CA TYR A 118 11.78 13.47 0.64
C TYR A 118 11.01 12.56 1.59
N ASP A 119 9.87 12.04 1.12
CA ASP A 119 9.01 11.16 1.92
C ASP A 119 9.15 9.72 1.43
N VAL A 120 9.41 8.79 2.35
CA VAL A 120 9.40 7.35 2.07
C VAL A 120 8.11 6.76 2.61
N THR A 121 7.32 6.12 1.75
CA THR A 121 6.09 5.45 2.13
C THR A 121 6.26 3.94 2.03
N ILE A 122 5.92 3.24 3.11
CA ILE A 122 5.85 1.78 3.13
C ILE A 122 4.42 1.34 2.84
N LEU A 123 4.30 0.46 1.85
CA LEU A 123 3.05 -0.18 1.49
C LEU A 123 3.01 -1.60 2.06
N ILE A 124 1.88 -1.98 2.66
CA ILE A 124 1.61 -3.35 3.11
C ILE A 124 0.40 -3.84 2.35
N ASN A 125 0.55 -4.89 1.54
CA ASN A 125 -0.46 -5.36 0.58
C ASN A 125 -0.99 -4.21 -0.31
N GLY A 126 -0.10 -3.28 -0.69
CA GLY A 126 -0.42 -2.11 -1.50
C GLY A 126 -1.09 -0.95 -0.76
N LEU A 127 -1.34 -1.07 0.56
CA LEU A 127 -1.90 0.00 1.39
C LEU A 127 -0.80 0.91 1.96
N PRO A 128 -0.87 2.25 1.80
CA PRO A 128 0.09 3.17 2.40
C PRO A 128 -0.17 3.33 3.90
N LEU A 129 0.62 2.63 4.73
CA LEU A 129 0.40 2.57 6.18
C LEU A 129 1.45 3.28 7.02
N VAL A 130 2.66 3.49 6.48
CA VAL A 130 3.75 4.19 7.17
C VAL A 130 4.32 5.24 6.23
N GLN A 131 4.42 6.46 6.72
CA GLN A 131 5.09 7.58 6.07
C GLN A 131 6.25 8.02 6.97
N ILE A 132 7.45 8.10 6.38
CA ILE A 132 8.71 8.46 7.03
C ILE A 132 9.21 9.75 6.41
#